data_AF-A0A381R734-F1
#
_entry.id   AF-A0A381R734-F1
#
_cell.length_a   1.000
_cell.length_b   1.000
_cell.length_c   1.000
_cell.angle_alpha   90.00
_cell.angle_beta   90.00
_cell.angle_gamma   90.00
#
_symmetry.space_group_name_H-M   'P 1'
#
loop_
_entity.id
_entity.type
_entity.pdbx_description
1 polymer ?
#
loop_
_entity_poly.entity_id
_entity_poly.type
_entity_poly.pdbx_seq_one_letter_code
_entity_poly.pdbx_strand_id
1 'polypeptide(L)' 'VTVGLLDISKPRGDVFLDRVAERLGEQGATVLRYAKPTFTKPAPVDLRHEIATQCAAVIEALAD' A
#
# COMPACT_ATOMS: atom_id res chain seq x y z
N VAL A 1 6.09 -11.41 8.44
CA VAL A 1 5.55 -10.07 8.74
C VAL A 1 4.70 -9.63 7.56
N THR A 2 3.54 -9.00 7.81
CA THR A 2 2.66 -8.53 6.72
C THR A 2 2.83 -7.04 6.52
N VAL A 3 3.08 -6.61 5.29
CA VAL A 3 3.25 -5.20 4.90
C VAL A 3 2.15 -4.83 3.91
N GLY A 4 1.43 -3.76 4.21
CA GLY A 4 0.42 -3.19 3.33
C GLY A 4 1.05 -2.22 2.34
N LEU A 5 0.68 -2.31 1.06
CA LEU A 5 1.07 -1.36 0.04
C LEU A 5 -0.16 -0.57 -0.40
N LEU A 6 -0.19 0.73 -0.07
CA LEU A 6 -1.31 1.61 -0.35
C LEU A 6 -1.05 2.43 -1.60
N ASP A 7 -1.78 2.11 -2.67
CA ASP A 7 -1.86 2.92 -3.88
C ASP A 7 -2.78 4.13 -3.63
N ILE A 8 -2.28 5.31 -3.97
CA ILE A 8 -3.05 6.56 -3.90
C ILE A 8 -3.74 6.90 -5.23
N SER A 9 -3.63 6.05 -6.25
CA SER A 9 -4.21 6.20 -7.60
C SER A 9 -3.62 7.35 -8.42
N LYS A 10 -2.32 7.65 -8.23
CA LYS A 10 -1.57 8.50 -9.18
C LYS A 10 -1.03 7.66 -10.34
N PRO A 11 -0.91 8.23 -11.56
CA PRO A 11 -0.29 7.53 -12.68
C PRO A 11 1.11 7.03 -12.33
N ARG A 12 1.41 5.78 -12.68
CA ARG A 12 2.70 5.10 -12.42
C ARG A 12 2.99 4.79 -10.94
N GLY A 13 2.01 4.94 -10.04
CA GLY A 13 2.12 4.47 -8.66
C GLY A 13 2.32 2.96 -8.57
N ASP A 14 1.65 2.22 -9.46
CA ASP A 14 1.76 0.77 -9.65
C ASP A 14 3.21 0.32 -9.90
N VAL A 15 3.95 0.99 -10.78
CA VAL A 15 5.34 0.60 -11.11
C VAL A 15 6.25 0.63 -9.88
N PHE A 16 6.16 1.68 -9.07
CA PHE A 16 6.92 1.78 -7.82
C PHE A 16 6.49 0.69 -6.83
N LEU A 17 5.18 0.54 -6.68
CA LEU A 17 4.55 -0.36 -5.72
C LEU A 17 4.76 -1.85 -6.07
N ASP A 18 4.92 -2.20 -7.34
CA ASP A 18 5.28 -3.54 -7.79
C ASP A 18 6.74 -3.85 -7.45
N ARG A 19 7.65 -2.90 -7.71
CA ARG A 19 9.06 -3.09 -7.37
C ARG A 19 9.29 -3.22 -5.86
N VAL A 20 8.51 -2.49 -5.05
CA VAL A 20 8.53 -2.64 -3.59
C VAL A 20 7.98 -4.00 -3.17
N ALA A 21 6.88 -4.46 -3.78
CA ALA A 21 6.29 -5.77 -3.48
C ALA A 21 7.28 -6.92 -3.75
N GLU A 22 7.98 -6.88 -4.88
CA GLU A 22 9.02 -7.86 -5.23
C GLU A 22 10.11 -7.94 -4.15
N ARG A 23 10.70 -6.79 -3.78
CA ARG A 23 11.78 -6.74 -2.79
C ARG A 23 11.33 -7.20 -1.39
N LEU A 24 10.10 -6.88 -1.01
CA LEU A 24 9.53 -7.35 0.26
C LEU A 24 9.30 -8.86 0.24
N GLY A 25 8.82 -9.40 -0.88
CA GLY A 25 8.66 -10.84 -1.10
C GLY A 25 9.99 -11.59 -1.05
N GLU A 26 11.04 -11.05 -1.69
CA GLU A 26 12.41 -11.58 -1.63
C GLU A 26 12.95 -11.64 -0.20
N GLN A 27 12.50 -10.74 0.68
CA GLN A 27 12.85 -10.71 2.11
C GLN A 27 11.91 -11.57 2.98
N GLY A 28 10.97 -12.29 2.39
CA GLY A 28 10.03 -13.18 3.10
C GLY A 28 8.85 -12.45 3.78
N ALA A 29 8.56 -11.21 3.41
CA ALA A 29 7.37 -10.51 3.87
C ALA A 29 6.14 -10.89 3.04
N THR A 30 4.98 -10.98 3.70
CA THR A 30 3.69 -11.11 3.02
C THR A 30 3.21 -9.72 2.63
N VAL A 31 2.82 -9.53 1.37
CA VAL A 31 2.38 -8.24 0.85
C VAL A 31 0.87 -8.26 0.61
N LEU A 32 0.16 -7.28 1.17
CA LEU A 32 -1.25 -7.00 0.86
C LEU A 32 -1.35 -5.67 0.12
N ARG A 33 -2.19 -5.62 -0.92
CA ARG A 33 -2.36 -4.41 -1.75
C ARG A 33 -3.69 -3.74 -1.44
N TYR A 34 -3.64 -2.43 -1.28
CA TYR A 34 -4.79 -1.57 -1.04
C TYR A 34 -4.74 -0.40 -2.02
N ALA A 35 -5.91 0.14 -2.36
CA ALA A 35 -6.00 1.32 -3.21
C ALA A 35 -7.00 2.31 -2.61
N LYS A 36 -6.64 3.59 -2.59
CA LYS A 36 -7.59 4.67 -2.33
C LYS A 36 -8.53 4.78 -3.54
N PRO A 37 -9.76 5.27 -3.34
CA PRO A 37 -10.64 5.61 -4.47
C PRO A 37 -10.20 6.89 -5.20
N THR A 38 -9.47 7.78 -4.53
CA THR A 38 -8.92 9.02 -5.11
C THR A 38 -7.68 9.48 -4.34
N PHE A 39 -6.74 10.14 -5.02
CA PHE A 39 -5.56 10.76 -4.40
C PHE A 39 -5.89 12.05 -3.62
N THR A 40 -7.07 12.63 -3.85
CA THR A 40 -7.43 13.98 -3.34
C THR A 40 -7.96 14.00 -1.91
N LYS A 41 -8.16 12.83 -1.28
CA LYS A 41 -8.72 12.69 0.06
C LYS A 41 -7.96 11.65 0.88
N PRO A 42 -7.95 11.76 2.22
CA PRO A 42 -7.42 10.70 3.08
C PRO A 42 -8.08 9.35 2.80
N ALA A 43 -7.36 8.26 3.09
CA ALA A 43 -7.91 6.90 2.97
C ALA A 43 -9.21 6.77 3.80
N PRO A 44 -10.25 6.12 3.25
CA PRO A 44 -11.47 5.81 3.98
C PRO A 44 -11.16 5.20 5.35
N VAL A 45 -12.00 5.48 6.35
CA VAL A 45 -11.76 4.98 7.72
C VAL A 45 -11.73 3.45 7.73
N ASP A 46 -12.62 2.80 6.97
CA ASP A 46 -12.70 1.35 6.86
C ASP A 46 -11.41 0.77 6.27
N LEU A 47 -10.86 1.41 5.23
CA LEU A 47 -9.58 1.00 4.63
C LEU A 47 -8.42 1.13 5.62
N ARG A 48 -8.39 2.20 6.42
CA ARG A 48 -7.38 2.37 7.48
C ARG A 48 -7.51 1.33 8.57
N HIS A 49 -8.74 1.00 8.98
CA HIS A 49 -9.01 -0.06 9.95
C HIS A 49 -8.56 -1.42 9.41
N GLU A 50 -8.92 -1.75 8.18
CA GLU A 50 -8.51 -2.99 7.52
C GLU A 50 -6.98 -3.13 7.49
N ILE A 51 -6.26 -2.11 7.01
CA ILE A 51 -4.79 -2.09 6.99
C ILE A 51 -4.22 -2.27 8.41
N ALA A 52 -4.74 -1.55 9.41
CA ALA A 52 -4.26 -1.64 10.78
C ALA A 52 -4.49 -3.03 11.41
N THR A 53 -5.53 -3.75 10.97
CA THR A 53 -5.82 -5.11 11.47
C THR A 53 -4.99 -6.19 10.79
N GLN A 54 -4.65 -6.00 9.51
CA GLN A 54 -4.01 -7.03 8.69
C GLN A 54 -2.50 -6.87 8.55
N CYS A 55 -1.97 -5.66 8.75
CA CYS A 55 -0.58 -5.33 8.46
C CYS A 55 0.17 -4.84 9.70
N ALA A 56 1.45 -5.20 9.79
CA ALA A 56 2.36 -4.69 10.81
C ALA A 56 2.91 -3.30 10.44
N ALA A 57 2.98 -3.00 9.13
CA ALA A 57 3.41 -1.71 8.60
C ALA A 57 2.71 -1.44 7.27
N VAL A 58 2.66 -0.16 6.86
CA VAL A 58 2.14 0.26 5.56
C VAL A 58 3.15 1.14 4.85
N ILE A 59 3.31 0.93 3.53
CA ILE A 59 4.03 1.82 2.63
C ILE A 59 2.98 2.47 1.72
N GLU A 60 2.81 3.77 1.87
CA GLU A 60 1.95 4.58 1.02
C GLU A 60 2.75 5.13 -0.17
N ALA A 61 2.21 4.98 -1.38
CA ALA A 61 2.80 5.59 -2.57
C ALA A 61 2.77 7.12 -2.45
N LEU A 62 3.90 7.78 -2.70
CA LEU A 62 4.00 9.22 -2.57
C LEU A 62 3.34 9.93 -3.76
N ALA A 63 2.65 11.03 -3.46
CA ALA A 63 2.29 12.04 -4.45
C ALA A 63 3.37 13.12 -4.47
N ASP A 64 3.88 13.46 -5.67
CA ASP A 64 4.57 14.74 -5.88
C ASP A 64 3.65 15.95 -5.62
#